data_AF-A0A959V422-F1
#
_entry.id   AF-A0A959V422-F1
#
_cell.length_a   1.000
_cell.length_b   1.000
_cell.length_c   1.000
_cell.angle_alpha   90.00
_cell.angle_beta   90.00
_cell.angle_gamma   90.00
#
_symmetry.space_group_name_H-M   'P 1'
#
loop_
_entity.id
_entity.type
_entity.pdbx_description
1 polymer ?
#
loop_
_entity_poly.entity_id
_entity_poly.type
_entity_poly.pdbx_seq_one_letter_code
_entity_poly.pdbx_strand_id
1 'polypeptide(L)'
;VLTSTFLVGALSRWAFAAIGHPVAFIHCLLFGALISPTDPIAVLGVLKQAGVPKKLETKIVGESLFNDGVGVVVFLTILSIAMGKASDDHLVSEVLKLFGVEVFGGIAFGALLGWVTFRLMRSINDYEIEVLITLACVMGGYAAAHMLHLSGPLAIVVAGLIVGNERLRGLSMSDRTEEFVDKFWHLVDVLLNALLFVLIGLELLIVDFTTEVLLAGGLAIVLVLVARYLSLLVPVHLFAKRLEFLPHTATLMTWGGLRGGISIALALSLPAAMEREFLLAVTYVVVVFSILGQGLSLGKLAKRLLGTGGQVPSVK
;
A
#
# COMPACT_ATOMS: atom_id res chain seq x y z
N VAL A 1 -1.96 2.44 8.36
CA VAL A 1 -0.64 1.78 8.41
C VAL A 1 -0.18 1.58 9.85
N LEU A 2 0.31 2.63 10.53
CA LEU A 2 0.92 2.54 11.88
C LEU A 2 0.10 1.72 12.88
N THR A 3 -1.17 2.07 13.11
CA THR A 3 -2.04 1.33 14.03
C THR A 3 -2.16 -0.14 13.66
N SER A 4 -2.31 -0.44 12.37
CA SER A 4 -2.41 -1.82 11.89
C SER A 4 -1.08 -2.56 12.08
N THR A 5 0.06 -1.91 11.86
CA THR A 5 1.39 -2.49 12.10
C THR A 5 1.57 -2.92 13.56
N PHE A 6 1.27 -2.03 14.50
CA PHE A 6 1.40 -2.35 15.93
C PHE A 6 0.38 -3.40 16.38
N LEU A 7 -0.88 -3.31 15.92
CA LEU A 7 -1.90 -4.29 16.25
C LEU A 7 -1.56 -5.67 15.70
N VAL A 8 -1.19 -5.77 14.42
CA VAL A 8 -0.79 -7.05 13.81
C VAL A 8 0.47 -7.58 14.48
N GLY A 9 1.48 -6.74 14.76
CA GLY A 9 2.70 -7.18 15.45
C GLY A 9 2.44 -7.71 16.86
N ALA A 10 1.63 -7.01 17.66
CA ALA A 10 1.26 -7.46 19.00
C ALA A 10 0.44 -8.76 18.98
N LEU A 11 -0.56 -8.84 18.10
CA LEU A 11 -1.42 -10.01 17.99
C LEU A 11 -0.66 -11.23 17.43
N SER A 12 0.19 -11.03 16.43
CA SER A 12 1.00 -12.11 15.82
C SER A 12 2.02 -12.68 16.80
N ARG A 13 2.61 -11.85 17.68
CA ARG A 13 3.52 -12.33 18.74
C ARG A 13 2.86 -13.35 19.66
N TRP A 14 1.60 -13.12 20.01
CA TRP A 14 0.83 -14.02 20.86
C TRP A 14 0.36 -15.26 20.10
N ALA A 15 -0.13 -15.05 18.87
CA ALA A 15 -0.59 -16.10 17.97
C ALA A 15 0.49 -17.12 17.60
N PHE A 16 1.67 -16.66 17.17
CA PHE A 16 2.76 -17.56 16.78
C PHE A 16 3.30 -18.34 17.99
N ALA A 17 3.34 -17.70 19.18
CA ALA A 17 3.69 -18.39 20.41
C ALA A 17 2.67 -19.46 20.81
N ALA A 18 1.37 -19.21 20.62
CA ALA A 18 0.31 -20.18 20.89
C ALA A 18 0.37 -21.41 19.96
N ILE A 19 0.95 -21.26 18.76
CA ILE A 19 1.16 -22.34 17.79
C ILE A 19 2.48 -23.10 18.04
N GLY A 20 3.30 -22.65 19.00
CA GLY A 20 4.58 -23.28 19.34
C GLY A 20 5.78 -22.71 18.57
N HIS A 21 5.59 -21.63 17.81
CA HIS A 21 6.66 -20.94 17.06
C HIS A 21 6.89 -19.53 17.61
N PRO A 22 7.60 -19.35 18.74
CA PRO A 22 7.78 -18.04 19.36
C PRO A 22 8.70 -17.15 18.53
N VAL A 23 8.11 -16.21 17.79
CA VAL A 23 8.84 -15.21 17.00
C VAL A 23 9.15 -13.98 17.87
N ALA A 24 10.34 -13.38 17.70
CA ALA A 24 10.72 -12.15 18.40
C ALA A 24 9.75 -11.01 18.07
N PHE A 25 9.45 -10.16 19.07
CA PHE A 25 8.44 -9.10 18.89
C PHE A 25 8.81 -8.11 17.76
N ILE A 26 10.10 -7.82 17.57
CA ILE A 26 10.55 -6.96 16.48
C ILE A 26 10.29 -7.58 15.09
N HIS A 27 10.44 -8.90 14.93
CA HIS A 27 10.08 -9.60 13.69
C HIS A 27 8.57 -9.63 13.47
N CYS A 28 7.78 -9.76 14.54
CA CYS A 28 6.32 -9.60 14.47
C CYS A 28 5.91 -8.18 14.05
N LEU A 29 6.60 -7.14 14.53
CA LEU A 29 6.39 -5.76 14.08
C LEU A 29 6.76 -5.57 12.60
N LEU A 30 7.86 -6.19 12.14
CA LEU A 30 8.21 -6.24 10.72
C LEU A 30 7.11 -6.89 9.88
N PHE A 31 6.56 -8.02 10.36
CA PHE A 31 5.41 -8.68 9.74
C PHE A 31 4.17 -7.77 9.69
N GLY A 32 3.88 -7.06 10.78
CA GLY A 32 2.80 -6.07 10.81
C GLY A 32 3.02 -4.90 9.84
N ALA A 33 4.28 -4.48 9.63
CA ALA A 33 4.64 -3.39 8.73
C ALA A 33 4.49 -3.80 7.27
N LEU A 34 4.99 -4.98 6.90
CA LEU A 34 4.93 -5.48 5.51
C LEU A 34 3.51 -5.86 5.07
N ILE A 35 2.62 -6.28 5.98
CA ILE A 35 1.24 -6.71 5.63
C ILE A 35 0.19 -5.60 5.76
N SER A 36 0.57 -4.44 6.30
CA SER A 36 -0.34 -3.30 6.44
C SER A 36 -0.63 -2.56 5.12
N PRO A 37 0.31 -2.43 4.17
CA PRO A 37 0.06 -1.95 2.81
C PRO A 37 -1.09 -2.69 2.13
N THR A 38 -1.84 -1.99 1.28
CA THR A 38 -2.98 -2.54 0.56
C THR A 38 -2.93 -2.15 -0.89
N ASP A 39 -3.30 -3.08 -1.76
CA ASP A 39 -3.26 -2.95 -3.20
C ASP A 39 -4.63 -2.48 -3.73
N PRO A 40 -4.72 -1.25 -4.28
CA PRO A 40 -5.96 -0.72 -4.82
C PRO A 40 -6.30 -1.34 -6.18
N ILE A 41 -5.31 -1.85 -6.92
CA ILE A 41 -5.45 -2.23 -8.33
C ILE A 41 -6.29 -3.49 -8.44
N ALA A 42 -6.00 -4.49 -7.60
CA ALA A 42 -6.75 -5.75 -7.53
C ALA A 42 -8.24 -5.54 -7.19
N VAL A 43 -8.58 -4.38 -6.61
CA VAL A 43 -9.89 -4.08 -6.03
C VAL A 43 -10.74 -3.22 -6.97
N LEU A 44 -10.10 -2.27 -7.65
CA LEU A 44 -10.77 -1.29 -8.48
C LEU A 44 -11.62 -1.92 -9.58
N GLY A 45 -11.09 -2.95 -10.26
CA GLY A 45 -11.82 -3.65 -11.32
C GLY A 45 -13.14 -4.26 -10.80
N VAL A 46 -13.10 -4.89 -9.63
CA VAL A 46 -14.27 -5.54 -9.00
C VAL A 46 -15.27 -4.51 -8.48
N LEU A 47 -14.80 -3.42 -7.85
CA LEU A 47 -15.68 -2.38 -7.31
C LEU A 47 -16.41 -1.60 -8.41
N LYS A 48 -15.73 -1.31 -9.53
CA LYS A 48 -16.35 -0.68 -10.70
C LYS A 48 -17.49 -1.54 -11.26
N GLN A 49 -17.25 -2.84 -11.44
CA GLN A 49 -18.28 -3.79 -11.89
C GLN A 49 -19.43 -3.95 -10.87
N ALA A 50 -19.16 -3.75 -9.58
CA ALA A 50 -20.16 -3.80 -8.52
C ALA A 50 -21.01 -2.52 -8.42
N GLY A 51 -20.71 -1.47 -9.17
CA GLY A 51 -21.47 -0.21 -9.19
C GLY A 51 -21.26 0.63 -7.93
N VAL A 52 -20.10 0.52 -7.29
CA VAL A 52 -19.77 1.27 -6.08
C VAL A 52 -19.60 2.76 -6.42
N PRO A 53 -20.07 3.70 -5.57
CA PRO A 53 -19.94 5.13 -5.86
C PRO A 53 -18.48 5.57 -6.06
N LYS A 54 -18.23 6.41 -7.07
CA LYS A 54 -16.90 6.98 -7.36
C LYS A 54 -16.23 7.60 -6.12
N LYS A 55 -17.01 8.22 -5.21
CA LYS A 55 -16.48 8.76 -3.95
C LYS A 55 -15.80 7.69 -3.08
N LEU A 56 -16.33 6.47 -3.01
CA LEU A 56 -15.72 5.39 -2.23
C LEU A 56 -14.50 4.82 -2.97
N GLU A 57 -14.58 4.71 -4.30
CA GLU A 57 -13.44 4.34 -5.14
C GLU A 57 -12.25 5.27 -4.91
N THR A 58 -12.43 6.59 -5.06
CA THR A 58 -11.38 7.59 -4.84
C THR A 58 -10.79 7.52 -3.43
N LYS A 59 -11.61 7.24 -2.41
CA LYS A 59 -11.14 7.10 -1.02
C LYS A 59 -10.27 5.86 -0.82
N ILE A 60 -10.64 4.73 -1.43
CA ILE A 60 -9.86 3.47 -1.34
C ILE A 60 -8.53 3.63 -2.07
N VAL A 61 -8.54 4.20 -3.27
CA VAL A 61 -7.32 4.45 -4.05
C VAL A 61 -6.41 5.43 -3.33
N GLY A 62 -6.97 6.54 -2.85
CA GLY A 62 -6.22 7.55 -2.11
C GLY A 62 -5.57 6.99 -0.84
N GLU A 63 -6.30 6.20 -0.04
CA GLU A 63 -5.71 5.56 1.16
C GLU A 63 -4.60 4.59 0.79
N SER A 64 -4.80 3.77 -0.24
CA SER A 64 -3.81 2.76 -0.64
C SER A 64 -2.52 3.37 -1.19
N LEU A 65 -2.62 4.44 -2.00
CA LEU A 65 -1.45 5.16 -2.54
C LEU A 65 -0.51 5.66 -1.44
N PHE A 66 -1.05 6.25 -0.36
CA PHE A 66 -0.25 6.69 0.78
C PHE A 66 0.14 5.53 1.70
N ASN A 67 -0.69 4.50 1.81
CA ASN A 67 -0.43 3.32 2.64
C ASN A 67 0.84 2.61 2.20
N ASP A 68 1.04 2.43 0.89
CA ASP A 68 2.24 1.79 0.33
C ASP A 68 3.50 2.58 0.70
N GLY A 69 3.49 3.90 0.50
CA GLY A 69 4.65 4.74 0.80
C GLY A 69 4.96 4.82 2.30
N VAL A 70 3.94 4.95 3.15
CA VAL A 70 4.13 4.94 4.61
C VAL A 70 4.55 3.56 5.10
N GLY A 71 4.01 2.48 4.53
CA GLY A 71 4.32 1.11 4.94
C GLY A 71 5.76 0.72 4.68
N VAL A 72 6.31 1.09 3.51
CA VAL A 72 7.74 0.88 3.20
C VAL A 72 8.62 1.64 4.20
N VAL A 73 8.30 2.90 4.52
CA VAL A 73 9.06 3.70 5.50
C VAL A 73 9.01 3.08 6.89
N VAL A 74 7.82 2.69 7.36
CA VAL A 74 7.65 2.02 8.66
C VAL A 74 8.45 0.72 8.71
N PHE A 75 8.39 -0.09 7.65
CA PHE A 75 9.14 -1.34 7.55
C PHE A 75 10.65 -1.11 7.61
N LEU A 76 11.19 -0.20 6.79
CA LEU A 76 12.63 0.10 6.75
C LEU A 76 13.13 0.66 8.09
N THR A 77 12.31 1.50 8.73
CA THR A 77 12.61 2.04 10.06
C THR A 77 12.72 0.91 11.09
N ILE A 78 11.73 0.02 11.15
CA ILE A 78 11.74 -1.13 12.08
C ILE A 78 12.89 -2.09 11.75
N LEU A 79 13.19 -2.29 10.46
CA LEU A 79 14.28 -3.17 10.02
C LEU A 79 15.64 -2.62 10.44
N SER A 80 15.85 -1.31 10.32
CA SER A 80 17.07 -0.63 10.78
C SER A 80 17.29 -0.83 12.28
N ILE A 81 16.22 -0.72 13.08
CA ILE A 81 16.25 -1.02 14.52
C ILE A 81 16.59 -2.50 14.76
N ALA A 82 15.94 -3.42 14.05
CA ALA A 82 16.15 -4.86 14.19
C ALA A 82 17.60 -5.28 13.84
N MET A 83 18.25 -4.55 12.95
CA MET A 83 19.66 -4.76 12.59
C MET A 83 20.66 -4.16 13.59
N GLY A 84 20.20 -3.54 14.68
CA GLY A 84 21.06 -2.96 15.71
C GLY A 84 21.81 -1.69 15.26
N LYS A 85 21.31 -0.99 14.24
CA LYS A 85 21.92 0.27 13.77
C LYS A 85 21.58 1.48 14.65
N ALA A 86 20.62 1.35 15.57
CA ALA A 86 20.22 2.39 16.51
C ALA A 86 20.84 2.12 17.90
N SER A 87 21.41 3.15 18.52
CA SER A 87 22.03 3.05 19.86
C SER A 87 20.98 3.22 20.97
N ASP A 88 21.11 2.47 22.07
CA ASP A 88 20.06 2.30 23.10
C ASP A 88 19.61 3.60 23.81
N ASP A 89 20.50 4.59 23.99
CA ASP A 89 20.20 5.75 24.84
C ASP A 89 19.21 6.76 24.23
N HIS A 90 18.97 6.74 22.91
CA HIS A 90 18.12 7.72 22.22
C HIS A 90 17.18 7.12 21.15
N LEU A 91 16.98 5.81 21.17
CA LEU A 91 16.32 5.04 20.11
C LEU A 91 14.96 5.62 19.68
N VAL A 92 14.07 5.95 20.62
CA VAL A 92 12.73 6.48 20.27
C VAL A 92 12.81 7.85 19.60
N SER A 93 13.68 8.74 20.09
CA SER A 93 13.83 10.09 19.53
C SER A 93 14.50 10.08 18.16
N GLU A 94 15.47 9.20 17.96
CA GLU A 94 16.18 9.01 16.71
C GLU A 94 15.25 8.40 15.65
N VAL A 95 14.46 7.40 16.03
CA VAL A 95 13.44 6.78 15.17
C VAL A 95 12.36 7.76 14.75
N LEU A 96 11.83 8.56 15.68
CA LEU A 96 10.84 9.60 15.34
C LEU A 96 11.43 10.65 14.40
N LYS A 97 12.68 11.04 14.61
CA LYS A 97 13.38 11.99 13.75
C LYS A 97 13.62 11.41 12.35
N LEU A 98 14.14 10.18 12.25
CA LEU A 98 14.40 9.50 10.99
C LEU A 98 13.10 9.30 10.21
N PHE A 99 12.07 8.76 10.86
CA PHE A 99 10.74 8.60 10.28
C PHE A 99 10.15 9.94 9.80
N GLY A 100 10.25 10.99 10.62
CA GLY A 100 9.78 12.32 10.27
C GLY A 100 10.50 12.89 9.05
N VAL A 101 11.83 12.74 8.98
CA VAL A 101 12.64 13.19 7.84
C VAL A 101 12.28 12.40 6.58
N GLU A 102 12.15 11.08 6.66
CA GLU A 102 11.80 10.26 5.49
C GLU A 102 10.41 10.59 4.93
N VAL A 103 9.41 10.73 5.81
CA VAL A 103 8.03 11.03 5.41
C VAL A 103 7.89 12.47 4.92
N PHE A 104 8.22 13.47 5.75
CA PHE A 104 8.01 14.87 5.40
C PHE A 104 9.01 15.34 4.34
N GLY A 105 10.26 14.87 4.40
CA GLY A 105 11.25 15.15 3.38
C GLY A 105 10.90 14.49 2.04
N GLY A 106 10.40 13.25 2.05
CA GLY A 106 9.86 12.59 0.85
C GLY A 106 8.71 13.39 0.23
N ILE A 107 7.74 13.84 1.04
CA ILE A 107 6.63 14.69 0.58
C ILE A 107 7.13 16.01 0.00
N ALA A 108 8.02 16.72 0.71
CA ALA A 108 8.55 18.01 0.25
C ALA A 108 9.38 17.89 -1.03
N PHE A 109 10.22 16.86 -1.10
CA PHE A 109 11.02 16.56 -2.28
C PHE A 109 10.13 16.15 -3.46
N GLY A 110 9.13 15.29 -3.24
CA GLY A 110 8.14 14.92 -4.25
C GLY A 110 7.36 16.13 -4.76
N ALA A 111 7.03 17.08 -3.88
CA ALA A 111 6.36 18.32 -4.28
C ALA A 111 7.24 19.20 -5.18
N LEU A 112 8.50 19.36 -4.81
CA LEU A 112 9.49 20.07 -5.62
C LEU A 112 9.70 19.39 -6.97
N LEU A 113 9.91 18.07 -6.96
CA LEU A 113 10.11 17.26 -8.16
C LEU A 113 8.91 17.35 -9.09
N GLY A 114 7.68 17.15 -8.57
CA GLY A 114 6.45 17.28 -9.35
C GLY A 114 6.29 18.67 -9.97
N TRP A 115 6.65 19.73 -9.23
CA TRP A 115 6.65 21.10 -9.76
C TRP A 115 7.68 21.30 -10.88
N VAL A 116 8.91 20.79 -10.73
CA VAL A 116 9.94 20.83 -11.77
C VAL A 116 9.46 20.09 -13.01
N THR A 117 8.94 18.88 -12.85
CA THR A 117 8.44 18.05 -13.95
C THR A 117 7.30 18.74 -14.68
N PHE A 118 6.32 19.29 -13.96
CA PHE A 118 5.24 20.10 -14.54
C PHE A 118 5.78 21.28 -15.36
N ARG A 119 6.80 21.99 -14.85
CA ARG A 119 7.41 23.12 -15.55
C ARG A 119 8.13 22.69 -16.83
N LEU A 120 8.80 21.55 -16.81
CA LEU A 120 9.46 20.98 -17.99
C LEU A 120 8.44 20.58 -19.05
N MET A 121 7.37 19.86 -18.66
CA MET A 121 6.31 19.48 -19.59
C MET A 121 5.69 20.71 -20.26
N ARG A 122 5.36 21.74 -19.48
CA ARG A 122 4.76 22.98 -20.01
C ARG A 122 5.65 23.73 -21.02
N SER A 123 6.96 23.49 -20.99
CA SER A 123 7.91 24.12 -21.93
C SER A 123 8.02 23.41 -23.27
N ILE A 124 7.43 22.21 -23.40
CA ILE A 124 7.55 21.31 -24.53
C ILE A 124 6.14 20.98 -25.03
N ASN A 125 5.99 20.63 -26.31
CA ASN A 125 4.73 20.18 -26.87
C ASN A 125 5.01 19.01 -27.82
N ASP A 126 5.50 17.93 -27.24
CA ASP A 126 5.91 16.71 -27.93
C ASP A 126 5.65 15.51 -27.01
N TYR A 127 4.78 14.61 -27.45
CA TYR A 127 4.32 13.51 -26.59
C TYR A 127 5.44 12.53 -26.24
N GLU A 128 6.44 12.35 -27.11
CA GLU A 128 7.55 11.42 -26.84
C GLU A 128 8.43 11.98 -25.73
N ILE A 129 8.76 13.27 -25.82
CA ILE A 129 9.58 13.95 -24.82
C ILE A 129 8.84 14.04 -23.48
N GLU A 130 7.55 14.36 -23.48
CA GLU A 130 6.76 14.44 -22.25
C GLU A 130 6.63 13.07 -21.54
N VAL A 131 6.44 11.98 -22.30
CA VAL A 131 6.50 10.61 -21.75
C VAL A 131 7.87 10.34 -21.13
N LEU A 132 8.97 10.66 -21.83
CA LEU A 132 10.33 10.49 -21.31
C LEU A 132 10.58 11.33 -20.04
N ILE A 133 10.02 12.53 -19.95
CA ILE A 133 10.09 13.38 -18.75
C ILE A 133 9.38 12.70 -17.58
N THR A 134 8.18 12.12 -17.80
CA THR A 134 7.49 11.38 -16.73
C THR A 134 8.29 10.17 -16.26
N LEU A 135 8.92 9.43 -17.19
CA LEU A 135 9.77 8.29 -16.85
C LEU A 135 11.01 8.73 -16.06
N ALA A 136 11.67 9.81 -16.49
CA ALA A 136 12.80 10.40 -15.79
C ALA A 136 12.42 10.91 -14.38
N CYS A 137 11.23 11.49 -14.23
CA CYS A 137 10.69 11.89 -12.94
C CYS A 137 10.54 10.70 -12.00
N VAL A 138 9.98 9.58 -12.48
CA VAL A 138 9.79 8.38 -11.64
C VAL A 138 11.13 7.70 -11.32
N MET A 139 11.92 7.36 -12.34
CA MET A 139 13.17 6.61 -12.13
C MET A 139 14.24 7.48 -11.46
N GLY A 140 14.49 8.66 -12.01
CA GLY A 140 15.51 9.58 -11.50
C GLY A 140 15.10 10.21 -10.16
N GLY A 141 13.83 10.57 -10.01
CA GLY A 141 13.30 11.09 -8.75
C GLY A 141 13.37 10.07 -7.62
N TYR A 142 13.04 8.80 -7.90
CA TYR A 142 13.13 7.74 -6.90
C TYR A 142 14.58 7.50 -6.47
N ALA A 143 15.50 7.42 -7.44
CA ALA A 143 16.93 7.26 -7.15
C ALA A 143 17.48 8.45 -6.33
N ALA A 144 17.11 9.68 -6.68
CA ALA A 144 17.52 10.88 -5.94
C ALA A 144 16.95 10.90 -4.52
N ALA A 145 15.68 10.55 -4.33
CA ALA A 145 15.08 10.43 -3.01
C ALA A 145 15.83 9.41 -2.14
N HIS A 146 16.16 8.25 -2.70
CA HIS A 146 16.94 7.22 -2.00
C HIS A 146 18.35 7.71 -1.60
N MET A 147 19.04 8.44 -2.49
CA MET A 147 20.35 9.04 -2.18
C MET A 147 20.29 10.10 -1.09
N LEU A 148 19.16 10.80 -0.98
CA LEU A 148 18.91 11.82 0.05
C LEU A 148 18.36 11.23 1.36
N HIS A 149 18.26 9.90 1.47
CA HIS A 149 17.63 9.21 2.61
C HIS A 149 16.18 9.68 2.86
N LEU A 150 15.43 9.86 1.78
CA LEU A 150 14.02 10.23 1.78
C LEU A 150 13.16 9.07 1.29
N SER A 151 11.87 9.10 1.62
CA SER A 151 10.93 8.09 1.11
C SER A 151 10.72 8.24 -0.39
N GLY A 152 11.36 7.37 -1.17
CA GLY A 152 11.18 7.26 -2.62
C GLY A 152 9.71 7.07 -3.04
N PRO A 153 8.98 6.08 -2.49
CA PRO A 153 7.57 5.88 -2.81
C PRO A 153 6.70 7.11 -2.53
N LEU A 154 6.85 7.76 -1.36
CA LEU A 154 6.08 8.96 -1.04
C LEU A 154 6.44 10.14 -1.96
N ALA A 155 7.73 10.31 -2.28
CA ALA A 155 8.16 11.34 -3.20
C ALA A 155 7.51 11.19 -4.59
N ILE A 156 7.49 9.97 -5.13
CA ILE A 156 6.89 9.70 -6.43
C ILE A 156 5.36 9.81 -6.40
N VAL A 157 4.70 9.38 -5.31
CA VAL A 157 3.25 9.58 -5.14
C VAL A 157 2.90 11.07 -5.16
N VAL A 158 3.64 11.90 -4.41
CA VAL A 158 3.38 13.34 -4.37
C VAL A 158 3.69 14.01 -5.71
N ALA A 159 4.79 13.64 -6.37
CA ALA A 159 5.11 14.14 -7.71
C ALA A 159 4.02 13.76 -8.72
N GLY A 160 3.55 12.51 -8.68
CA GLY A 160 2.47 11.98 -9.52
C GLY A 160 1.13 12.67 -9.28
N LEU A 161 0.78 12.99 -8.04
CA LEU A 161 -0.44 13.75 -7.70
C LEU A 161 -0.40 15.20 -8.24
N ILE A 162 0.78 15.82 -8.29
CA ILE A 162 0.95 17.17 -8.86
C ILE A 162 0.83 17.10 -10.39
N VAL A 163 1.59 16.21 -11.03
CA VAL A 163 1.60 16.06 -12.50
C VAL A 163 0.25 15.54 -13.02
N GLY A 164 -0.41 14.65 -12.27
CA GLY A 164 -1.70 14.06 -12.60
C GLY A 164 -2.91 14.95 -12.32
N ASN A 165 -2.72 16.15 -11.76
CA ASN A 165 -3.81 17.06 -11.47
C ASN A 165 -4.41 17.63 -12.76
N GLU A 166 -5.70 17.37 -13.00
CA GLU A 166 -6.44 17.80 -14.21
C GLU A 166 -6.23 19.29 -14.55
N ARG A 167 -6.22 20.17 -13.54
CA ARG A 167 -6.01 21.61 -13.77
C ARG A 167 -4.60 21.93 -14.26
N LEU A 168 -3.60 21.20 -13.77
CA LEU A 168 -2.22 21.39 -14.17
C LEU A 168 -1.99 20.77 -15.55
N ARG A 169 -2.56 19.59 -15.81
CA ARG A 169 -2.52 18.95 -17.13
C ARG A 169 -3.04 19.84 -18.24
N GLY A 170 -4.21 20.45 -18.07
CA GLY A 170 -4.77 21.39 -19.06
C GLY A 170 -3.95 22.67 -19.26
N LEU A 171 -2.98 22.96 -18.40
CA LEU A 171 -2.05 24.09 -18.53
C LEU A 171 -0.68 23.70 -19.08
N SER A 172 -0.35 22.40 -19.12
CA SER A 172 0.97 21.90 -19.52
C SER A 172 0.97 20.98 -20.73
N MET A 173 -0.13 20.29 -21.02
CA MET A 173 -0.20 19.25 -22.07
C MET A 173 -1.25 19.59 -23.12
N SER A 174 -1.02 19.10 -24.35
CA SER A 174 -2.07 19.00 -25.36
C SER A 174 -2.96 17.77 -25.09
N ASP A 175 -4.22 17.78 -25.56
CA ASP A 175 -5.15 16.64 -25.43
C ASP A 175 -4.52 15.32 -25.94
N ARG A 176 -3.78 15.41 -27.04
CA ARG A 176 -3.06 14.26 -27.61
C ARG A 176 -1.98 13.77 -26.65
N THR A 177 -1.16 14.67 -26.10
CA THR A 177 -0.09 14.26 -25.20
C THR A 177 -0.63 13.61 -23.93
N GLU A 178 -1.68 14.18 -23.34
CA GLU A 178 -2.35 13.61 -22.17
C GLU A 178 -2.79 12.16 -22.44
N GLU A 179 -3.46 11.92 -23.57
CA GLU A 179 -3.89 10.58 -23.96
C GLU A 179 -2.72 9.60 -24.11
N PHE A 180 -1.60 10.03 -24.70
CA PHE A 180 -0.41 9.18 -24.86
C PHE A 180 0.27 8.88 -23.52
N VAL A 181 0.41 9.87 -22.64
CA VAL A 181 0.97 9.68 -21.29
C VAL A 181 0.11 8.71 -20.48
N ASP A 182 -1.21 8.85 -20.52
CA ASP A 182 -2.12 7.95 -19.81
C ASP A 182 -2.08 6.52 -20.36
N LYS A 183 -2.08 6.35 -21.68
CA LYS A 183 -1.94 5.02 -22.31
C LYS A 183 -0.60 4.37 -21.97
N PHE A 184 0.48 5.15 -21.97
CA PHE A 184 1.81 4.65 -21.62
C PHE A 184 1.83 4.13 -20.17
N TRP A 185 1.41 4.96 -19.21
CA TRP A 185 1.40 4.55 -17.80
C TRP A 185 0.41 3.42 -17.51
N HIS A 186 -0.73 3.36 -18.20
CA HIS A 186 -1.63 2.21 -18.12
C HIS A 186 -0.96 0.91 -18.63
N LEU A 187 -0.22 0.96 -19.74
CA LEU A 187 0.51 -0.21 -20.24
C LEU A 187 1.62 -0.64 -19.28
N VAL A 188 2.37 0.32 -18.72
CA VAL A 188 3.40 0.05 -17.71
C VAL A 188 2.80 -0.58 -16.46
N ASP A 189 1.67 -0.05 -15.97
CA ASP A 189 0.94 -0.59 -14.82
C ASP A 189 0.49 -2.03 -15.06
N VAL A 190 -0.16 -2.31 -16.19
CA VAL A 190 -0.59 -3.67 -16.56
C VAL A 190 0.61 -4.62 -16.68
N LEU A 191 1.70 -4.17 -17.29
CA LEU A 191 2.91 -4.99 -17.46
C LEU A 191 3.56 -5.33 -16.11
N LEU A 192 3.79 -4.32 -15.26
CA LEU A 192 4.43 -4.51 -13.96
C LEU A 192 3.57 -5.38 -13.04
N ASN A 193 2.25 -5.21 -13.05
CA ASN A 193 1.35 -6.08 -12.29
C ASN A 193 1.35 -7.51 -12.81
N ALA A 194 1.34 -7.72 -14.13
CA ALA A 194 1.42 -9.06 -14.71
C ALA A 194 2.74 -9.76 -14.30
N LEU A 195 3.87 -9.04 -14.36
CA LEU A 195 5.15 -9.54 -13.89
C LEU A 195 5.13 -9.86 -12.39
N LEU A 196 4.57 -8.97 -11.57
CA LEU A 196 4.42 -9.17 -10.13
C LEU A 196 3.62 -10.43 -9.82
N PHE A 197 2.48 -10.66 -10.48
CA PHE A 197 1.70 -11.89 -10.28
C PHE A 197 2.43 -13.16 -10.73
N VAL A 198 3.21 -13.08 -11.81
CA VAL A 198 4.05 -14.20 -12.26
C VAL A 198 5.13 -14.51 -11.22
N LEU A 199 5.81 -13.49 -10.69
CA LEU A 199 6.84 -13.66 -9.66
C LEU A 199 6.25 -14.25 -8.37
N ILE A 200 5.09 -13.76 -7.91
CA ILE A 200 4.35 -14.33 -6.78
C ILE A 200 4.02 -15.80 -7.04
N GLY A 201 3.57 -16.14 -8.25
CA GLY A 201 3.24 -17.51 -8.62
C GLY A 201 4.45 -18.44 -8.68
N LEU A 202 5.59 -17.96 -9.16
CA LEU A 202 6.84 -18.72 -9.22
C LEU A 202 7.39 -19.00 -7.82
N GLU A 203 7.43 -17.98 -6.97
CA GLU A 203 7.96 -18.09 -5.62
C GLU A 203 7.10 -19.03 -4.75
N LEU A 204 5.78 -19.09 -4.97
CA LEU A 204 4.88 -20.05 -4.32
C LEU A 204 5.32 -21.51 -4.50
N LEU A 205 6.00 -21.85 -5.61
CA LEU A 205 6.47 -23.21 -5.88
C LEU A 205 7.66 -23.64 -5.01
N ILE A 206 8.37 -22.66 -4.43
CA ILE A 206 9.61 -22.88 -3.67
C ILE A 206 9.35 -22.74 -2.16
N VAL A 207 8.20 -22.18 -1.76
CA VAL A 207 7.81 -22.02 -0.37
C VAL A 207 7.32 -23.35 0.21
N ASP A 208 7.94 -23.75 1.32
CA ASP A 208 7.52 -24.93 2.08
C ASP A 208 6.30 -24.62 2.98
N PHE A 209 5.16 -25.23 2.66
CA PHE A 209 3.93 -25.09 3.44
C PHE A 209 3.79 -26.23 4.46
N THR A 210 4.36 -26.06 5.63
CA THR A 210 4.13 -26.96 6.77
C THR A 210 2.74 -26.72 7.39
N THR A 211 2.22 -27.69 8.14
CA THR A 211 0.96 -27.54 8.87
C THR A 211 0.99 -26.34 9.83
N GLU A 212 2.15 -26.10 10.46
CA GLU A 212 2.36 -24.97 11.36
C GLU A 212 2.23 -23.62 10.62
N VAL A 213 2.84 -23.50 9.45
CA VAL A 213 2.73 -22.31 8.59
C VAL A 213 1.30 -22.08 8.14
N LEU A 214 0.58 -23.13 7.75
CA LEU A 214 -0.82 -23.01 7.33
C LEU A 214 -1.74 -22.57 8.48
N LEU A 215 -1.52 -23.08 9.70
CA LEU A 215 -2.23 -22.65 10.90
C LEU A 215 -1.88 -21.19 11.26
N ALA A 216 -0.61 -20.84 11.21
CA ALA A 216 -0.13 -19.48 11.46
C ALA A 216 -0.69 -18.49 10.43
N GLY A 217 -0.70 -18.86 9.15
CA GLY A 217 -1.30 -18.10 8.04
C GLY A 217 -2.81 -17.94 8.19
N GLY A 218 -3.53 -19.01 8.53
CA GLY A 218 -4.97 -18.97 8.81
C GLY A 218 -5.31 -18.02 9.95
N LEU A 219 -4.54 -18.08 11.04
CA LEU A 219 -4.70 -17.16 12.16
C LEU A 219 -4.32 -15.72 11.77
N ALA A 220 -3.23 -15.54 11.04
CA ALA A 220 -2.79 -14.24 10.54
C ALA A 220 -3.87 -13.55 9.67
N ILE A 221 -4.60 -14.28 8.83
CA ILE A 221 -5.72 -13.74 8.05
C ILE A 221 -6.74 -13.08 8.98
N VAL A 222 -7.19 -13.78 10.03
CA VAL A 222 -8.19 -13.26 10.97
C VAL A 222 -7.63 -12.03 11.69
N LEU A 223 -6.40 -12.12 12.19
CA LEU A 223 -5.76 -11.02 12.92
C LEU A 223 -5.57 -9.78 12.07
N VAL A 224 -5.13 -9.93 10.81
CA VAL A 224 -4.92 -8.83 9.87
C VAL A 224 -6.25 -8.16 9.53
N LEU A 225 -7.33 -8.92 9.34
CA LEU A 225 -8.66 -8.35 9.10
C LEU A 225 -9.21 -7.61 10.32
N VAL A 226 -9.05 -8.18 11.52
CA VAL A 226 -9.47 -7.55 12.78
C VAL A 226 -8.66 -6.27 13.02
N ALA A 227 -7.33 -6.32 12.90
CA ALA A 227 -6.46 -5.17 13.07
C ALA A 227 -6.78 -4.05 12.07
N ARG A 228 -7.06 -4.39 10.81
CA ARG A 228 -7.49 -3.45 9.77
C ARG A 228 -8.83 -2.80 10.14
N TYR A 229 -9.83 -3.60 10.55
CA TYR A 229 -11.14 -3.09 10.97
C TYR A 229 -11.02 -2.12 12.15
N LEU A 230 -10.32 -2.53 13.21
CA LEU A 230 -10.08 -1.71 14.40
C LEU A 230 -9.33 -0.41 14.07
N SER A 231 -8.33 -0.48 13.17
CA SER A 231 -7.57 0.70 12.72
C SER A 231 -8.43 1.69 11.95
N LEU A 232 -9.49 1.23 11.27
CA LEU A 232 -10.40 2.07 10.51
C LEU A 232 -11.58 2.61 11.34
N LEU A 233 -11.93 1.98 12.47
CA LEU A 233 -13.04 2.44 13.32
C LEU A 233 -12.84 3.89 13.78
N VAL A 234 -11.65 4.22 14.28
CA VAL A 234 -11.36 5.56 14.83
C VAL A 234 -11.43 6.64 13.75
N PRO A 235 -10.71 6.54 12.61
CA PRO A 235 -10.79 7.56 11.56
C PRO A 235 -12.18 7.64 10.92
N VAL A 236 -12.84 6.51 10.67
CA VAL A 236 -14.17 6.50 10.03
C VAL A 236 -15.20 7.16 10.93
N HIS A 237 -15.19 6.90 12.24
CA HIS A 237 -16.13 7.51 13.17
C HIS A 237 -15.83 9.01 13.37
N LEU A 238 -14.56 9.37 13.55
CA LEU A 238 -14.13 10.76 13.79
C LEU A 238 -14.39 11.66 12.57
N PHE A 239 -14.15 11.15 11.37
CA PHE A 239 -14.29 11.92 10.12
C PHE A 239 -15.59 11.61 9.34
N ALA A 240 -16.52 10.85 9.93
CA ALA A 240 -17.80 10.45 9.32
C ALA A 240 -18.52 11.59 8.59
N LYS A 241 -18.72 12.70 9.30
CA LYS A 241 -19.45 13.87 8.78
C LYS A 241 -18.63 14.70 7.80
N ARG A 242 -17.32 14.83 8.04
CA ARG A 242 -16.43 15.69 7.23
C ARG A 242 -16.08 15.08 5.87
N LEU A 243 -15.97 13.75 5.83
CA LEU A 243 -15.62 13.02 4.62
C LEU A 243 -16.85 12.40 3.95
N GLU A 244 -18.06 12.58 4.47
CA GLU A 244 -19.30 11.97 3.93
C GLU A 244 -19.13 10.45 3.72
N PHE A 245 -18.80 9.71 4.79
CA PHE A 245 -18.67 8.26 4.69
C PHE A 245 -20.05 7.59 4.51
N LEU A 246 -20.13 6.65 3.58
CA LEU A 246 -21.32 5.84 3.37
C LEU A 246 -21.51 4.85 4.54
N PRO A 247 -22.75 4.36 4.76
CA PRO A 247 -22.97 3.24 5.67
C PRO A 247 -22.04 2.07 5.33
N HIS A 248 -21.52 1.38 6.33
CA HIS A 248 -20.61 0.23 6.17
C HIS A 248 -19.27 0.52 5.47
N THR A 249 -18.86 1.79 5.36
CA THR A 249 -17.56 2.15 4.75
C THR A 249 -16.38 1.43 5.42
N ALA A 250 -16.34 1.36 6.75
CA ALA A 250 -15.25 0.66 7.45
C ALA A 250 -15.17 -0.82 7.05
N THR A 251 -16.30 -1.51 6.93
CA THR A 251 -16.37 -2.91 6.50
C THR A 251 -15.93 -3.06 5.05
N LEU A 252 -16.41 -2.20 4.14
CA LEU A 252 -16.04 -2.24 2.73
C LEU A 252 -14.56 -1.90 2.49
N MET A 253 -14.01 -0.94 3.23
CA MET A 253 -12.58 -0.60 3.16
C MET A 253 -11.70 -1.66 3.82
N THR A 254 -12.20 -2.37 4.83
CA THR A 254 -11.49 -3.51 5.44
C THR A 254 -11.45 -4.69 4.46
N TRP A 255 -12.61 -5.05 3.91
CA TRP A 255 -12.72 -6.19 3.00
C TRP A 255 -12.12 -5.91 1.63
N GLY A 256 -12.21 -4.66 1.17
CA GLY A 256 -11.60 -4.18 -0.07
C GLY A 256 -10.16 -3.69 0.10
N GLY A 257 -9.54 -3.81 1.27
CA GLY A 257 -8.12 -3.54 1.43
C GLY A 257 -7.31 -4.77 1.06
N LEU A 258 -7.22 -5.13 -0.22
CA LEU A 258 -6.51 -6.34 -0.64
C LEU A 258 -5.00 -6.21 -0.36
N ARG A 259 -4.31 -7.31 -0.08
CA ARG A 259 -2.86 -7.35 0.14
C ARG A 259 -2.21 -7.78 -1.17
N GLY A 260 -1.17 -7.07 -1.59
CA GLY A 260 -0.54 -7.23 -2.89
C GLY A 260 0.91 -7.68 -2.82
N GLY A 261 1.61 -7.57 -3.95
CA GLY A 261 2.99 -8.03 -4.08
C GLY A 261 4.02 -7.21 -3.31
N ILE A 262 3.71 -5.98 -2.89
CA ILE A 262 4.60 -5.18 -2.03
C ILE A 262 4.87 -5.91 -0.71
N SER A 263 3.85 -6.56 -0.12
CA SER A 263 4.02 -7.33 1.12
C SER A 263 5.00 -8.48 0.95
N ILE A 264 4.95 -9.17 -0.20
CA ILE A 264 5.85 -10.28 -0.53
C ILE A 264 7.27 -9.75 -0.79
N ALA A 265 7.41 -8.66 -1.55
CA ALA A 265 8.70 -8.03 -1.82
C ALA A 265 9.41 -7.59 -0.53
N LEU A 266 8.67 -6.99 0.41
CA LEU A 266 9.20 -6.61 1.72
C LEU A 266 9.57 -7.84 2.57
N ALA A 267 8.76 -8.89 2.54
CA ALA A 267 9.11 -10.15 3.23
C ALA A 267 10.40 -10.78 2.66
N LEU A 268 10.61 -10.75 1.34
CA LEU A 268 11.82 -11.23 0.70
C LEU A 268 13.07 -10.42 1.07
N SER A 269 12.89 -9.14 1.39
CA SER A 269 14.00 -8.27 1.83
C SER A 269 14.49 -8.55 3.26
N LEU A 270 13.77 -9.37 4.03
CA LEU A 270 14.19 -9.73 5.38
C LEU A 270 15.46 -10.59 5.35
N PRO A 271 16.43 -10.38 6.26
CA PRO A 271 17.53 -11.31 6.47
C PRO A 271 17.04 -12.69 6.92
N ALA A 272 17.73 -13.76 6.53
CA ALA A 272 17.37 -15.13 6.93
C ALA A 272 17.30 -15.31 8.46
N ALA A 273 18.17 -14.61 9.22
CA ALA A 273 18.18 -14.61 10.68
C ALA A 273 16.90 -14.00 11.32
N MET A 274 16.06 -13.33 10.54
CA MET A 274 14.82 -12.70 11.00
C MET A 274 13.57 -13.53 10.67
N GLU A 275 13.68 -14.86 10.71
CA GLU A 275 12.57 -15.78 10.41
C GLU A 275 11.97 -15.56 9.01
N ARG A 276 12.82 -15.19 8.02
CA ARG A 276 12.38 -14.80 6.68
C ARG A 276 11.47 -15.85 6.06
N GLU A 277 11.86 -17.12 6.07
CA GLU A 277 11.12 -18.20 5.40
C GLU A 277 9.74 -18.40 6.03
N PHE A 278 9.66 -18.43 7.35
CA PHE A 278 8.40 -18.53 8.09
C PHE A 278 7.48 -17.32 7.80
N LEU A 279 8.00 -16.09 7.94
CA LEU A 279 7.21 -14.88 7.73
C LEU A 279 6.79 -14.69 6.26
N LEU A 280 7.63 -15.08 5.31
CA LEU A 280 7.32 -15.10 3.89
C LEU A 280 6.17 -16.07 3.61
N ALA A 281 6.24 -17.29 4.13
CA ALA A 281 5.20 -18.30 3.91
C ALA A 281 3.85 -17.90 4.53
N VAL A 282 3.86 -17.33 5.74
CA VAL A 282 2.65 -16.75 6.37
C VAL A 282 2.11 -15.58 5.53
N THR A 283 2.97 -14.71 5.03
CA THR A 283 2.59 -13.61 4.13
C THR A 283 1.92 -14.11 2.86
N TYR A 284 2.44 -15.19 2.27
CA TYR A 284 1.84 -15.84 1.11
C TYR A 284 0.41 -16.30 1.38
N VAL A 285 0.18 -16.99 2.50
CA VAL A 285 -1.18 -17.45 2.87
C VAL A 285 -2.14 -16.27 2.97
N VAL A 286 -1.72 -15.15 3.58
CA VAL A 286 -2.54 -13.93 3.70
C VAL A 286 -2.80 -13.28 2.33
N VAL A 287 -1.78 -13.15 1.48
CA VAL A 287 -1.90 -12.51 0.16
C VAL A 287 -2.77 -13.34 -0.78
N VAL A 288 -2.56 -14.66 -0.84
CA VAL A 288 -3.38 -15.57 -1.65
C VAL A 288 -4.84 -15.54 -1.20
N PHE A 289 -5.11 -15.60 0.11
CA PHE A 289 -6.46 -15.43 0.64
C PHE A 289 -7.03 -14.05 0.31
N SER A 290 -6.23 -13.00 0.37
CA SER A 290 -6.69 -11.66 0.05
C SER A 290 -7.10 -11.55 -1.43
N ILE A 291 -6.31 -12.08 -2.35
CA ILE A 291 -6.60 -11.99 -3.79
C ILE A 291 -7.79 -12.89 -4.15
N LEU A 292 -7.77 -14.16 -3.74
CA LEU A 292 -8.80 -15.13 -4.11
C LEU A 292 -10.04 -15.00 -3.23
N GLY A 293 -9.88 -15.01 -1.91
CA GLY A 293 -10.98 -14.93 -0.94
C GLY A 293 -11.63 -13.56 -0.90
N GLN A 294 -10.88 -12.51 -0.55
CA GLN A 294 -11.44 -11.16 -0.46
C GLN A 294 -11.82 -10.62 -1.84
N GLY A 295 -10.95 -10.77 -2.86
CA GLY A 295 -11.20 -10.27 -4.21
C GLY A 295 -12.47 -10.83 -4.86
N LEU A 296 -12.66 -12.17 -4.87
CA LEU A 296 -13.84 -12.79 -5.49
C LEU A 296 -15.15 -12.52 -4.71
N SER A 297 -15.05 -12.30 -3.39
CA SER A 297 -16.24 -12.06 -2.54
C SER A 297 -16.62 -10.58 -2.42
N LEU A 298 -15.68 -9.65 -2.68
CA LEU A 298 -15.87 -8.22 -2.50
C LEU A 298 -17.05 -7.66 -3.31
N GLY A 299 -17.17 -8.06 -4.58
CA GLY A 299 -18.28 -7.59 -5.43
C GLY A 299 -19.66 -8.00 -4.88
N LYS A 300 -19.77 -9.23 -4.36
CA LYS A 300 -21.01 -9.73 -3.72
C LYS A 300 -21.29 -8.99 -2.41
N LEU A 301 -20.26 -8.75 -1.61
CA LEU A 301 -20.36 -8.01 -0.35
C LEU A 301 -20.80 -6.56 -0.60
N ALA A 302 -20.19 -5.88 -1.57
CA ALA A 302 -20.52 -4.51 -1.95
C ALA A 302 -22.00 -4.39 -2.38
N LYS A 303 -22.48 -5.28 -3.25
CA LYS A 303 -23.89 -5.31 -3.65
C LYS A 303 -24.84 -5.57 -2.48
N ARG A 304 -24.45 -6.43 -1.53
CA ARG A 304 -25.25 -6.73 -0.33
C ARG A 304 -25.35 -5.54 0.63
N LEU A 305 -24.24 -4.83 0.83
CA LEU A 305 -24.17 -3.72 1.80
C LEU A 305 -24.68 -2.39 1.26
N LEU A 306 -24.53 -2.13 -0.04
CA LEU A 306 -24.93 -0.87 -0.68
C LEU A 306 -26.27 -0.97 -1.44
N GLY A 307 -26.81 -2.18 -1.62
CA GLY A 307 -27.99 -2.43 -2.46
C GLY A 307 -27.66 -2.41 -3.96
N THR A 308 -28.43 -3.16 -4.76
CA THR A 308 -28.33 -3.10 -6.22
C THR A 308 -28.76 -1.71 -6.71
N GLY A 309 -27.78 -0.87 -7.06
CA GLY A 309 -28.02 0.38 -7.77
C GLY A 309 -27.81 1.67 -6.97
N GLY A 310 -26.77 1.76 -6.12
CA GLY A 310 -26.21 3.06 -5.68
C GLY A 310 -27.18 4.04 -4.98
N GLN A 311 -28.41 3.64 -4.71
CA GLN A 311 -29.35 4.41 -3.93
C GLN A 311 -29.00 4.19 -2.47
N VAL A 312 -28.27 5.17 -1.94
CA VAL A 312 -28.09 5.37 -0.51
C VAL A 312 -29.46 5.20 0.16
N PRO A 313 -29.66 4.21 1.05
CA PRO A 313 -30.90 4.13 1.79
C PRO A 313 -31.08 5.46 2.53
N SER A 314 -32.18 6.16 2.26
CA SER A 314 -32.45 7.43 2.92
C SER A 314 -32.42 7.18 4.42
N VAL A 315 -31.54 7.88 5.12
CA VAL A 315 -31.53 7.90 6.58
C VAL A 315 -32.91 8.37 7.01
N LYS A 316 -33.69 7.48 7.64
CA LYS A 316 -34.82 7.85 8.48
C LYS A 316 -34.28 8.13 9.88
#